data_AF-A0A4Y9YRW5-F1
#
_entry.id   AF-A0A4Y9YRW5-F1
#
_cell.length_a   1.000
_cell.length_b   1.000
_cell.length_c   1.000
_cell.angle_alpha   90.00
_cell.angle_beta   90.00
_cell.angle_gamma   90.00
#
_symmetry.space_group_name_H-M   'P 1'
#
loop_
_entity.id
_entity.type
_entity.pdbx_description
1 polymer ?
#
loop_
_entity_poly.entity_id
_entity_poly.type
_entity_poly.pdbx_seq_one_letter_code
_entity_poly.pdbx_strand_id
1 'polypeptide(L)'
;MPPGSPSSLSSLFLSTICRSGFLTSCLPRLTTSLDPDLALAMCVAIWSLTHPAYALILCSNRDEYLARPTEPAHFHSFGPLVSASAPAPHTDPGHSDAKPEAQSQSDAKRGENYVLSGRDILAGGTWLGINRSGRLALLTNITEPYAHYDSSRGTLLSDFLLAPRGESLDEYVAELESQETVYAGFNLLLLSPTTTTNTKCVEHPASKAATLASDPASSPTEPSSKPTLAYTGVLVTNSGGGRTPLTVRPLREDECNCGGLSNGVDGHGADAWPKVINGVYHVQEALERMDVGHGKADVDEEEEEKLVEELMNILSTDPAIPPTTRHALRTAIHVSPLALEPLSGPAGPYGTRLSTVVLVRRDGRVLFVERDIWMLDETGKVVKGGKEGERVWRFHVDASA
;
A
#
# COMPACT_ATOMS: atom_id res chain seq x y z
N MET A 1 7.12 -33.99 78.66
CA MET A 1 6.99 -33.41 77.31
C MET A 1 6.69 -34.55 76.34
N PRO A 2 5.45 -34.67 75.86
CA PRO A 2 5.09 -35.57 74.75
C PRO A 2 5.27 -34.82 73.41
N PRO A 3 4.90 -35.39 72.25
CA PRO A 3 5.32 -36.69 71.70
C PRO A 3 5.78 -36.55 70.22
N GLY A 4 6.30 -37.60 69.60
CA GLY A 4 5.69 -38.06 68.35
C GLY A 4 6.64 -38.73 67.35
N SER A 5 6.66 -40.06 67.37
CA SER A 5 6.76 -40.91 66.18
C SER A 5 5.34 -41.15 65.61
N PRO A 6 5.08 -41.96 64.55
CA PRO A 6 5.83 -42.40 63.35
C PRO A 6 4.91 -42.40 62.08
N SER A 7 5.25 -43.23 61.07
CA SER A 7 4.44 -43.83 59.97
C SER A 7 4.70 -43.26 58.56
N SER A 8 5.35 -43.98 57.62
CA SER A 8 5.02 -45.26 56.94
C SER A 8 3.81 -45.10 56.02
N LEU A 9 3.89 -45.30 54.70
CA LEU A 9 3.98 -46.53 53.89
C LEU A 9 3.99 -46.03 52.42
N SER A 10 4.51 -46.64 51.35
CA SER A 10 4.71 -48.03 50.91
C SER A 10 5.55 -47.91 49.61
N SER A 11 6.71 -48.54 49.45
CA SER A 11 6.94 -49.92 48.96
C SER A 11 6.14 -50.33 47.71
N LEU A 12 6.81 -50.39 46.55
CA LEU A 12 6.89 -51.52 45.59
C LEU A 12 7.74 -51.07 44.39
N PHE A 13 9.05 -51.36 44.34
CA PHE A 13 9.68 -52.53 43.69
C PHE A 13 9.26 -52.73 42.22
N LEU A 14 10.15 -52.45 41.25
CA LEU A 14 11.08 -53.47 40.72
C LEU A 14 12.13 -52.84 39.78
N SER A 15 13.35 -53.32 39.96
CA SER A 15 14.53 -53.17 39.12
C SER A 15 14.31 -53.60 37.66
N THR A 16 15.00 -52.97 36.71
CA THR A 16 15.83 -53.69 35.73
C THR A 16 16.97 -52.79 35.23
N ILE A 17 18.13 -53.41 35.19
CA ILE A 17 19.47 -52.94 34.82
C ILE A 17 19.55 -52.74 33.30
N CYS A 18 20.20 -51.65 32.84
CA CYS A 18 21.16 -51.76 31.74
C CYS A 18 22.20 -50.63 31.79
N ARG A 19 23.46 -51.04 31.92
CA ARG A 19 24.67 -50.22 31.86
C ARG A 19 25.04 -49.97 30.40
N SER A 20 25.35 -48.72 30.05
CA SER A 20 26.60 -48.31 29.38
C SER A 20 26.55 -46.82 29.07
N GLY A 21 27.65 -46.12 29.34
CA GLY A 21 27.70 -44.67 29.47
C GLY A 21 27.67 -43.88 28.16
N PHE A 22 27.18 -42.65 28.26
CA PHE A 22 27.96 -41.42 28.06
C PHE A 22 27.12 -40.27 28.62
N LEU A 23 27.41 -39.85 29.86
CA LEU A 23 26.85 -38.65 30.47
C LEU A 23 27.69 -37.46 30.04
N THR A 24 27.17 -36.64 29.14
CA THR A 24 27.51 -35.21 29.05
C THR A 24 26.21 -34.41 29.12
N SER A 25 25.69 -34.28 30.34
CA SER A 25 24.69 -33.27 30.66
C SER A 25 25.42 -31.98 31.05
N CYS A 26 25.42 -30.98 30.17
CA CYS A 26 25.61 -29.60 30.58
C CYS A 26 24.65 -28.72 29.78
N LEU A 27 23.47 -28.53 30.37
CA LEU A 27 22.60 -27.33 30.35
C LEU A 27 22.32 -26.66 28.99
N PRO A 28 21.05 -26.49 28.59
CA PRO A 28 20.73 -25.50 27.57
C PRO A 28 21.08 -24.12 28.15
N ARG A 29 22.04 -23.43 27.53
CA ARG A 29 22.26 -22.00 27.76
C ARG A 29 20.99 -21.28 27.33
N LEU A 30 20.22 -20.80 28.32
CA LEU A 30 19.43 -19.60 28.14
C LEU A 30 20.37 -18.39 28.08
N THR A 31 19.91 -17.35 27.38
CA THR A 31 20.54 -16.04 27.08
C THR A 31 21.47 -16.13 25.86
N THR A 32 21.12 -15.55 24.71
CA THR A 32 20.63 -14.18 24.48
C THR A 32 19.30 -14.11 23.76
N SER A 33 18.43 -13.23 24.27
CA SER A 33 17.30 -12.60 23.56
C SER A 33 17.62 -12.41 22.07
N LEU A 34 17.02 -13.24 21.21
CA LEU A 34 16.89 -12.91 19.80
C LEU A 34 15.93 -11.72 19.75
N ASP A 35 16.47 -10.56 19.40
CA ASP A 35 15.71 -9.32 19.26
C ASP A 35 14.55 -9.57 18.27
N PRO A 36 13.28 -9.39 18.65
CA PRO A 36 12.13 -9.63 17.76
C PRO A 36 12.02 -8.59 16.62
N ASP A 37 12.94 -7.62 16.56
CA ASP A 37 12.91 -6.46 15.66
C ASP A 37 13.52 -6.69 14.27
N LEU A 38 13.56 -7.94 13.77
CA LEU A 38 14.13 -8.25 12.45
C LEU A 38 13.16 -7.99 11.26
N ALA A 39 12.56 -6.80 11.17
CA ALA A 39 11.71 -6.41 10.04
C ALA A 39 12.29 -5.32 9.13
N LEU A 40 11.90 -5.45 7.86
CA LEU A 40 12.14 -4.59 6.70
C LEU A 40 11.32 -3.29 6.76
N ALA A 41 11.65 -2.31 5.90
CA ALA A 41 10.91 -1.08 5.55
C ALA A 41 9.51 -0.87 6.16
N MET A 42 9.28 0.27 6.81
CA MET A 42 8.08 0.61 7.61
C MET A 42 7.16 1.64 6.94
N CYS A 43 6.43 1.27 5.89
CA CYS A 43 5.55 2.18 5.16
C CYS A 43 4.18 2.42 5.85
N VAL A 44 3.45 3.42 5.37
CA VAL A 44 2.03 3.67 5.64
C VAL A 44 1.36 4.12 4.35
N ALA A 45 0.11 3.72 4.18
CA ALA A 45 -0.77 4.18 3.11
C ALA A 45 -2.12 4.55 3.71
N ILE A 46 -2.71 5.63 3.23
CA ILE A 46 -4.03 6.11 3.63
C ILE A 46 -4.80 6.40 2.35
N TRP A 47 -6.08 6.04 2.31
CA TRP A 47 -6.91 6.21 1.11
C TRP A 47 -8.36 6.57 1.44
N SER A 48 -9.07 7.10 0.44
CA SER A 48 -10.52 7.31 0.45
C SER A 48 -11.11 6.97 -0.92
N LEU A 49 -12.24 6.26 -0.94
CA LEU A 49 -12.97 5.85 -2.15
C LEU A 49 -14.35 6.53 -2.29
N THR A 50 -14.82 7.21 -1.23
CA THR A 50 -16.18 7.77 -1.17
C THR A 50 -16.23 9.28 -1.36
N HIS A 51 -15.08 9.94 -1.58
CA HIS A 51 -15.05 11.38 -1.82
C HIS A 51 -15.95 11.78 -3.02
N PRO A 52 -16.71 12.90 -2.95
CA PRO A 52 -17.64 13.27 -4.02
C PRO A 52 -16.96 13.53 -5.38
N ALA A 53 -15.81 14.22 -5.38
CA ALA A 53 -15.11 14.59 -6.61
C ALA A 53 -14.07 13.57 -7.10
N TYR A 54 -13.61 12.66 -6.23
CA TYR A 54 -12.54 11.71 -6.51
C TYR A 54 -13.04 10.28 -6.30
N ALA A 55 -12.81 9.41 -7.28
CA ALA A 55 -13.05 7.98 -7.18
C ALA A 55 -12.02 7.29 -6.28
N LEU A 56 -10.80 7.84 -6.21
CA LEU A 56 -9.72 7.40 -5.34
C LEU A 56 -8.88 8.61 -4.93
N ILE A 57 -8.61 8.73 -3.64
CA ILE A 57 -7.55 9.55 -3.06
C ILE A 57 -6.64 8.58 -2.32
N LEU A 58 -5.35 8.59 -2.60
CA LEU A 58 -4.36 7.77 -1.90
C LEU A 58 -3.12 8.60 -1.62
N CYS A 59 -2.59 8.51 -0.40
CA CYS A 59 -1.28 9.02 -0.05
C CYS A 59 -0.49 7.95 0.70
N SER A 60 0.80 7.81 0.37
CA SER A 60 1.66 6.79 0.98
C SER A 60 3.09 7.28 1.11
N ASN A 61 3.76 6.87 2.19
CA ASN A 61 5.19 7.05 2.35
C ASN A 61 5.95 5.77 1.94
N ARG A 62 7.26 5.89 1.73
CA ARG A 62 8.16 4.75 1.64
C ARG A 62 9.37 4.95 2.55
N ASP A 63 9.37 4.21 3.65
CA ASP A 63 10.49 4.20 4.58
C ASP A 63 11.48 3.10 4.22
N GLU A 64 12.75 3.46 4.08
CA GLU A 64 13.78 2.50 3.72
C GLU A 64 15.20 3.05 3.97
N TYR A 65 16.19 2.19 3.80
CA TYR A 65 17.59 2.63 3.69
C TYR A 65 17.77 3.56 2.50
N LEU A 66 18.31 4.76 2.73
CA LEU A 66 18.47 5.78 1.68
C LEU A 66 19.38 5.31 0.53
N ALA A 67 20.30 4.38 0.83
CA ALA A 67 21.20 3.77 -0.14
C ALA A 67 20.58 2.63 -0.96
N ARG A 68 19.33 2.21 -0.68
CA ARG A 68 18.73 1.11 -1.46
C ARG A 68 18.47 1.60 -2.89
N PRO A 69 19.05 0.94 -3.91
CA PRO A 69 18.93 1.41 -5.28
C PRO A 69 17.50 1.23 -5.78
N THR A 70 16.92 2.31 -6.32
CA THR A 70 15.59 2.33 -6.92
C THR A 70 15.55 3.20 -8.16
N GLU A 71 14.72 2.84 -9.12
CA GLU A 71 14.33 3.75 -10.21
C GLU A 71 13.15 4.60 -9.75
N PRO A 72 13.16 5.93 -10.01
CA PRO A 72 12.01 6.79 -9.72
C PRO A 72 10.79 6.37 -10.53
N ALA A 73 9.60 6.83 -10.12
CA ALA A 73 8.39 6.49 -10.85
C ALA A 73 8.49 6.88 -12.33
N HIS A 74 8.05 5.98 -13.21
CA HIS A 74 7.90 6.19 -14.65
C HIS A 74 7.01 5.07 -15.22
N PHE A 75 6.54 5.23 -16.47
CA PHE A 75 5.82 4.16 -17.14
C PHE A 75 6.76 3.05 -17.60
N HIS A 76 6.53 1.82 -17.16
CA HIS A 76 7.29 0.63 -17.57
C HIS A 76 6.44 -0.65 -17.56
N SER A 77 7.00 -1.76 -18.04
CA SER A 77 6.37 -3.08 -18.04
C SER A 77 7.23 -4.15 -17.35
N PHE A 78 8.04 -3.75 -16.36
CA PHE A 78 8.96 -4.60 -15.60
C PHE A 78 9.99 -5.37 -16.45
N GLY A 79 10.28 -4.88 -17.66
CA GLY A 79 11.39 -5.36 -18.50
C GLY A 79 12.77 -5.06 -17.90
N PRO A 80 13.86 -5.28 -18.67
CA PRO A 80 15.22 -5.00 -18.20
C PRO A 80 15.34 -3.60 -17.59
N LEU A 81 16.03 -3.50 -16.45
CA LEU A 81 16.29 -2.22 -15.78
C LEU A 81 17.04 -1.29 -16.73
N VAL A 82 16.62 -0.03 -16.82
CA VAL A 82 17.25 0.95 -17.71
C VAL A 82 18.39 1.59 -16.92
N SER A 83 19.61 1.62 -17.48
CA SER A 83 20.76 2.22 -16.80
C SER A 83 20.43 3.65 -16.35
N ALA A 84 20.78 3.99 -15.10
CA ALA A 84 20.54 5.26 -14.40
C ALA A 84 21.18 6.52 -15.05
N SER A 85 21.62 6.43 -16.31
CA SER A 85 22.20 7.53 -17.10
C SER A 85 21.25 8.07 -18.18
N ALA A 86 20.04 7.51 -18.32
CA ALA A 86 19.04 8.07 -19.22
C ALA A 86 18.32 9.25 -18.54
N PRO A 87 18.19 10.43 -19.20
CA PRO A 87 17.39 11.52 -18.67
C PRO A 87 15.95 11.05 -18.46
N ALA A 88 15.31 11.47 -17.37
CA ALA A 88 13.89 11.24 -17.14
C ALA A 88 13.12 11.67 -18.40
N PRO A 89 12.21 10.84 -18.94
CA PRO A 89 11.44 11.22 -20.11
C PRO A 89 10.44 12.32 -19.71
N HIS A 90 10.90 13.57 -19.74
CA HIS A 90 10.06 14.75 -19.82
C HIS A 90 9.59 14.94 -21.26
N THR A 91 8.82 13.99 -21.78
CA THR A 91 8.06 14.21 -23.01
C THR A 91 6.74 13.46 -22.89
N ASP A 92 5.70 14.25 -22.67
CA ASP A 92 4.34 13.96 -23.07
C ASP A 92 4.34 13.46 -24.53
N PRO A 93 3.78 12.28 -24.85
CA PRO A 93 3.60 11.86 -26.24
C PRO A 93 2.56 12.72 -27.00
N GLY A 94 1.96 13.73 -26.35
CA GLY A 94 0.80 14.45 -26.83
C GLY A 94 1.00 15.90 -27.28
N HIS A 95 2.14 16.33 -27.82
CA HIS A 95 2.20 17.58 -28.59
C HIS A 95 3.42 17.66 -29.52
N SER A 96 3.32 17.06 -30.70
CA SER A 96 4.15 17.47 -31.84
C SER A 96 3.28 17.58 -33.08
N ASP A 97 3.22 18.77 -33.67
CA ASP A 97 2.56 19.07 -34.96
C ASP A 97 3.29 18.43 -36.17
N ALA A 98 3.95 17.30 -35.97
CA ALA A 98 4.54 16.52 -37.04
C ALA A 98 3.46 15.59 -37.62
N LYS A 99 3.20 15.75 -38.93
CA LYS A 99 2.32 14.88 -39.72
C LYS A 99 2.55 13.40 -39.39
N PRO A 100 1.49 12.58 -39.25
CA PRO A 100 1.64 11.17 -38.97
C PRO A 100 2.12 10.47 -40.24
N GLU A 101 3.42 10.17 -40.30
CA GLU A 101 3.90 9.08 -41.14
C GLU A 101 3.47 7.77 -40.52
N ALA A 102 2.91 6.88 -41.33
CA ALA A 102 2.23 5.65 -40.93
C ALA A 102 3.12 4.76 -40.03
N GLN A 103 2.99 4.93 -38.72
CA GLN A 103 3.59 4.06 -37.72
C GLN A 103 2.64 2.89 -37.43
N SER A 104 3.23 1.70 -37.49
CA SER A 104 2.56 0.41 -37.46
C SER A 104 1.73 0.16 -36.20
N GLN A 105 0.71 -0.67 -36.33
CA GLN A 105 -0.20 -1.18 -35.27
C GLN A 105 0.49 -1.82 -34.03
N SER A 106 1.83 -1.82 -33.94
CA SER A 106 2.63 -2.37 -32.85
C SER A 106 2.77 -1.45 -31.63
N ASP A 107 2.75 -0.12 -31.81
CA ASP A 107 3.00 0.81 -30.70
C ASP A 107 1.75 1.07 -29.85
N ALA A 108 0.55 0.98 -30.45
CA ALA A 108 -0.72 1.05 -29.73
C ALA A 108 -0.87 -0.12 -28.73
N LYS A 109 -0.49 -1.34 -29.13
CA LYS A 109 -0.45 -2.52 -28.24
C LYS A 109 0.63 -2.44 -27.17
N ARG A 110 1.72 -1.69 -27.41
CA ARG A 110 2.78 -1.50 -26.41
C ARG A 110 2.29 -0.63 -25.27
N GLY A 111 1.52 0.42 -25.58
CA GLY A 111 0.92 1.37 -24.64
C GLY A 111 0.02 0.76 -23.55
N GLU A 112 -0.52 -0.43 -23.80
CA GLU A 112 -1.57 -1.07 -22.99
C GLU A 112 -1.06 -1.72 -21.69
N ASN A 113 0.22 -2.11 -21.63
CA ASN A 113 0.83 -2.83 -20.49
C ASN A 113 1.82 -1.96 -19.68
N TYR A 114 1.64 -0.64 -19.71
CA TYR A 114 2.50 0.26 -18.95
C TYR A 114 1.91 0.57 -17.57
N VAL A 115 2.71 0.30 -16.56
CA VAL A 115 2.48 0.60 -15.15
C VAL A 115 3.29 1.84 -14.79
N LEU A 116 2.64 2.82 -14.16
CA LEU A 116 3.32 3.94 -13.53
C LEU A 116 3.69 3.55 -12.10
N SER A 117 4.98 3.34 -11.85
CA SER A 117 5.51 3.04 -10.52
C SER A 117 7.00 3.28 -10.43
N GLY A 118 7.53 3.45 -9.21
CA GLY A 118 8.96 3.29 -8.95
C GLY A 118 9.36 1.82 -8.96
N ARG A 119 10.65 1.52 -9.15
CA ARG A 119 11.15 0.13 -9.18
C ARG A 119 12.24 -0.11 -8.16
N ASP A 120 12.14 -1.25 -7.49
CA ASP A 120 13.22 -1.77 -6.68
C ASP A 120 14.26 -2.43 -7.59
N ILE A 121 15.47 -1.88 -7.65
CA ILE A 121 16.53 -2.40 -8.53
C ILE A 121 17.06 -3.76 -8.03
N LEU A 122 17.02 -4.00 -6.71
CA LEU A 122 17.50 -5.26 -6.13
C LEU A 122 16.48 -6.38 -6.30
N ALA A 123 15.21 -6.09 -6.04
CA ALA A 123 14.14 -7.08 -6.03
C ALA A 123 13.37 -7.18 -7.37
N GLY A 124 13.57 -6.23 -8.28
CA GLY A 124 12.97 -6.18 -9.62
C GLY A 124 11.50 -5.74 -9.69
N GLY A 125 10.80 -5.71 -8.56
CA GLY A 125 9.37 -5.37 -8.45
C GLY A 125 9.10 -3.92 -8.05
N THR A 126 7.89 -3.66 -7.57
CA THR A 126 7.45 -2.37 -7.04
C THR A 126 6.72 -2.51 -5.69
N TRP A 127 6.41 -1.38 -5.06
CA TRP A 127 5.68 -1.28 -3.79
C TRP A 127 4.34 -0.54 -3.93
N LEU A 128 4.18 0.27 -4.97
CA LEU A 128 2.96 1.02 -5.30
C LEU A 128 2.98 1.29 -6.79
N GLY A 129 1.87 1.03 -7.49
CA GLY A 129 1.73 1.36 -8.89
C GLY A 129 0.29 1.46 -9.35
N ILE A 130 0.09 2.17 -10.46
CA ILE A 130 -1.18 2.29 -11.17
C ILE A 130 -0.98 2.07 -12.67
N ASN A 131 -1.86 1.34 -13.32
CA ASN A 131 -1.81 1.14 -14.77
C ASN A 131 -2.85 2.02 -15.52
N ARG A 132 -2.83 1.99 -16.85
CA ARG A 132 -3.78 2.78 -17.68
C ARG A 132 -5.22 2.32 -17.59
N SER A 133 -5.49 1.07 -17.19
CA SER A 133 -6.86 0.61 -16.93
C SER A 133 -7.36 1.07 -15.56
N GLY A 134 -6.54 1.80 -14.78
CA GLY A 134 -6.87 2.29 -13.44
C GLY A 134 -6.71 1.26 -12.34
N ARG A 135 -6.18 0.06 -12.60
CA ARG A 135 -5.83 -0.86 -11.52
C ARG A 135 -4.69 -0.24 -10.71
N LEU A 136 -4.86 -0.17 -9.39
CA LEU A 136 -3.85 0.29 -8.45
C LEU A 136 -3.55 -0.81 -7.44
N ALA A 137 -2.28 -1.02 -7.12
CA ALA A 137 -1.88 -1.92 -6.06
C ALA A 137 -0.80 -1.33 -5.18
N LEU A 138 -0.84 -1.66 -3.90
CA LEU A 138 0.13 -1.25 -2.89
C LEU A 138 0.49 -2.44 -1.99
N LEU A 139 1.75 -2.49 -1.57
CA LEU A 139 2.30 -3.51 -0.69
C LEU A 139 2.93 -2.90 0.56
N THR A 140 2.62 -3.47 1.72
CA THR A 140 3.41 -3.29 2.94
C THR A 140 3.99 -4.63 3.39
N ASN A 141 5.25 -4.62 3.85
CA ASN A 141 5.86 -5.81 4.44
C ASN A 141 5.30 -6.02 5.85
N ILE A 142 5.03 -7.25 6.27
CA ILE A 142 4.67 -7.50 7.67
C ILE A 142 5.92 -7.39 8.55
N THR A 143 5.77 -6.80 9.73
CA THR A 143 6.78 -6.79 10.78
C THR A 143 6.87 -8.17 11.43
N GLU A 144 7.92 -8.91 11.08
CA GLU A 144 8.17 -10.27 11.55
C GLU A 144 9.67 -10.54 11.68
N PRO A 145 10.09 -11.61 12.38
CA PRO A 145 11.50 -12.02 12.37
C PRO A 145 11.99 -12.35 10.96
N TYR A 146 13.19 -11.88 10.62
CA TYR A 146 13.79 -12.12 9.32
C TYR A 146 13.96 -13.62 9.04
N ALA A 147 13.47 -14.01 7.88
CA ALA A 147 13.78 -15.27 7.25
C ALA A 147 14.13 -15.02 5.78
N HIS A 148 14.94 -15.92 5.22
CA HIS A 148 15.29 -15.86 3.80
C HIS A 148 14.19 -16.52 2.97
N TYR A 149 13.81 -15.86 1.88
CA TYR A 149 12.83 -16.35 0.91
C TYR A 149 13.36 -16.10 -0.49
N ASP A 150 13.22 -17.08 -1.39
CA ASP A 150 13.64 -16.96 -2.79
C ASP A 150 12.67 -16.10 -3.62
N SER A 151 11.44 -15.92 -3.13
CA SER A 151 10.40 -15.11 -3.78
C SER A 151 10.55 -13.63 -3.45
N SER A 152 10.20 -12.75 -4.40
CA SER A 152 10.02 -11.32 -4.15
C SER A 152 8.53 -10.99 -4.02
N ARG A 153 8.12 -10.37 -2.92
CA ARG A 153 6.74 -9.89 -2.74
C ARG A 153 6.35 -8.83 -3.78
N GLY A 154 7.32 -8.09 -4.31
CA GLY A 154 7.07 -7.07 -5.34
C GLY A 154 6.54 -7.65 -6.65
N THR A 155 6.72 -8.96 -6.91
CA THR A 155 6.13 -9.61 -8.10
C THR A 155 4.61 -9.72 -7.99
N LEU A 156 4.06 -9.86 -6.77
CA LEU A 156 2.61 -9.87 -6.54
C LEU A 156 1.92 -8.60 -7.06
N LEU A 157 2.60 -7.46 -6.96
CA LEU A 157 2.12 -6.18 -7.51
C LEU A 157 2.28 -6.12 -9.02
N SER A 158 3.45 -6.50 -9.51
CA SER A 158 3.72 -6.52 -10.95
C SER A 158 2.72 -7.41 -11.70
N ASP A 159 2.42 -8.59 -11.16
CA ASP A 159 1.50 -9.56 -11.76
C ASP A 159 0.08 -8.98 -11.85
N PHE A 160 -0.44 -8.41 -10.76
CA PHE A 160 -1.76 -7.75 -10.75
C PHE A 160 -1.85 -6.56 -11.72
N LEU A 161 -0.80 -5.73 -11.77
CA LEU A 161 -0.77 -4.49 -12.56
C LEU A 161 -0.58 -4.75 -14.05
N LEU A 162 0.03 -5.89 -14.41
CA LEU A 162 0.21 -6.35 -15.78
C LEU A 162 -0.88 -7.33 -16.24
N ALA A 163 -1.81 -7.71 -15.36
CA ALA A 163 -2.86 -8.65 -15.71
C ALA A 163 -3.71 -8.15 -16.90
N PRO A 164 -4.24 -9.06 -17.74
CA PRO A 164 -4.98 -8.69 -18.93
C PRO A 164 -6.18 -7.77 -18.62
N ARG A 165 -6.48 -6.85 -19.53
CA ARG A 165 -7.71 -6.04 -19.44
C ARG A 165 -8.94 -6.95 -19.39
N GLY A 166 -9.89 -6.59 -18.54
CA GLY A 166 -11.17 -7.30 -18.41
C GLY A 166 -11.16 -8.46 -17.41
N GLU A 167 -9.99 -8.91 -16.94
CA GLU A 167 -9.94 -9.75 -15.75
C GLU A 167 -10.56 -8.97 -14.58
N SER A 168 -11.36 -9.64 -13.76
CA SER A 168 -11.95 -9.05 -12.57
C SER A 168 -11.03 -9.18 -11.36
N LEU A 169 -11.28 -8.37 -10.33
CA LEU A 169 -10.54 -8.45 -9.08
C LEU A 169 -10.72 -9.82 -8.40
N ASP A 170 -11.92 -10.39 -8.47
CA ASP A 170 -12.25 -11.70 -7.89
C ASP A 170 -11.53 -12.84 -8.62
N GLU A 171 -11.43 -12.78 -9.96
CA GLU A 171 -10.67 -13.76 -10.76
C GLU A 171 -9.18 -13.74 -10.40
N TYR A 172 -8.58 -12.55 -10.32
CA TYR A 172 -7.17 -12.42 -9.92
C TYR A 172 -6.90 -12.99 -8.52
N VAL A 173 -7.78 -12.67 -7.57
CA VAL A 173 -7.67 -13.16 -6.19
C VAL A 173 -7.78 -14.69 -6.15
N ALA A 174 -8.74 -15.28 -6.86
CA ALA A 174 -8.90 -16.73 -6.91
C ALA A 174 -7.67 -17.44 -7.51
N GLU A 175 -7.05 -16.84 -8.53
CA GLU A 175 -5.77 -17.33 -9.06
C GLU A 175 -4.67 -17.23 -8.01
N LEU A 176 -4.53 -16.08 -7.34
CA LEU A 176 -3.52 -15.85 -6.31
C LEU A 176 -3.64 -16.84 -5.14
N GLU A 177 -4.86 -17.12 -4.67
CA GLU A 177 -5.13 -18.12 -3.62
C GLU A 177 -4.76 -19.55 -4.03
N SER A 178 -4.77 -19.84 -5.33
CA SER A 178 -4.40 -21.16 -5.87
C SER A 178 -2.89 -21.40 -5.94
N GLN A 179 -2.07 -20.35 -5.80
CA GLN A 179 -0.62 -20.44 -5.88
C GLN A 179 -0.01 -21.00 -4.57
N GLU A 180 0.99 -21.87 -4.68
CA GLU A 180 1.71 -22.44 -3.53
C GLU A 180 3.03 -21.71 -3.20
N THR A 181 3.25 -20.53 -3.77
CA THR A 181 4.50 -19.79 -3.60
C THR A 181 4.66 -19.33 -2.15
N VAL A 182 5.87 -19.49 -1.61
CA VAL A 182 6.19 -19.12 -0.22
C VAL A 182 6.76 -17.72 -0.21
N TYR A 183 6.03 -16.78 0.40
CA TYR A 183 6.47 -15.40 0.54
C TYR A 183 6.82 -15.07 2.00
N ALA A 184 7.70 -14.07 2.16
CA ALA A 184 7.76 -13.31 3.40
C ALA A 184 6.41 -12.64 3.70
N GLY A 185 6.16 -12.26 4.94
CA GLY A 185 4.92 -11.63 5.35
C GLY A 185 4.60 -10.34 4.58
N PHE A 186 3.36 -10.18 4.12
CA PHE A 186 2.88 -9.01 3.38
C PHE A 186 1.42 -8.66 3.67
N ASN A 187 1.08 -7.41 3.39
CA ASN A 187 -0.29 -6.98 3.11
C ASN A 187 -0.33 -6.37 1.70
N LEU A 188 -1.35 -6.71 0.92
CA LEU A 188 -1.66 -6.13 -0.38
C LEU A 188 -2.98 -5.37 -0.28
N LEU A 189 -2.99 -4.15 -0.78
CA LEU A 189 -4.20 -3.42 -1.14
C LEU A 189 -4.32 -3.46 -2.66
N LEU A 190 -5.39 -4.08 -3.18
CA LEU A 190 -5.67 -4.16 -4.61
C LEU A 190 -6.95 -3.39 -4.90
N LEU A 191 -6.87 -2.39 -5.78
CA LEU A 191 -7.97 -1.53 -6.16
C LEU A 191 -8.24 -1.67 -7.66
N SER A 192 -9.50 -1.87 -8.02
CA SER A 192 -9.94 -1.94 -9.42
C SER A 192 -11.06 -0.94 -9.70
N PRO A 193 -11.02 -0.21 -10.81
CA PRO A 193 -12.07 0.73 -11.16
C PRO A 193 -13.34 0.00 -11.55
N THR A 194 -14.47 0.58 -11.20
CA THR A 194 -15.81 0.15 -11.57
C THR A 194 -16.57 1.34 -12.16
N THR A 195 -17.53 1.05 -13.06
CA THR A 195 -18.39 2.09 -13.62
C THR A 195 -19.78 1.96 -13.03
N THR A 196 -20.22 2.96 -12.27
CA THR A 196 -21.62 3.00 -11.82
C THR A 196 -22.47 3.61 -12.93
N THR A 197 -23.26 2.77 -13.61
CA THR A 197 -24.31 3.25 -14.51
C THR A 197 -25.60 3.40 -13.69
N ASN A 198 -25.91 4.63 -13.31
CA ASN A 198 -27.20 5.12 -12.79
C ASN A 198 -28.17 4.02 -12.30
N THR A 199 -27.92 3.44 -11.12
CA THR A 199 -28.92 2.61 -10.43
C THR A 199 -30.04 3.54 -9.97
N LYS A 200 -31.22 3.44 -10.60
CA LYS A 200 -32.47 3.77 -9.92
C LYS A 200 -32.42 3.10 -8.55
N CYS A 201 -32.58 3.88 -7.49
CA CYS A 201 -32.67 3.38 -6.12
C CYS A 201 -33.61 2.17 -6.09
N VAL A 202 -33.07 0.97 -5.86
CA VAL A 202 -33.87 -0.17 -5.46
C VAL A 202 -34.17 0.06 -3.98
N GLU A 203 -35.20 0.86 -3.71
CA GLU A 203 -35.86 0.87 -2.42
C GLU A 203 -36.33 -0.56 -2.11
N HIS A 204 -35.81 -1.14 -1.03
CA HIS A 204 -36.39 -2.35 -0.47
C HIS A 204 -37.67 -1.99 0.30
N PRO A 205 -38.74 -2.81 0.20
CA PRO A 205 -40.06 -2.46 0.67
C PRO A 205 -40.18 -2.71 2.18
N ALA A 206 -39.94 -1.69 2.99
CA ALA A 206 -40.39 -1.69 4.38
C ALA A 206 -40.57 -0.27 4.95
N SER A 207 -41.53 0.49 4.41
CA SER A 207 -42.29 1.45 5.21
C SER A 207 -43.57 1.84 4.48
N LYS A 208 -44.70 1.36 4.97
CA LYS A 208 -46.04 1.84 4.61
C LYS A 208 -46.49 2.85 5.66
N ALA A 209 -47.13 3.91 5.17
CA ALA A 209 -47.92 4.98 5.83
C ALA A 209 -47.20 6.35 5.76
N ALA A 210 -47.78 7.47 5.34
CA ALA A 210 -49.13 7.87 4.94
C ALA A 210 -49.01 9.32 4.34
N THR A 211 -49.40 9.57 3.08
CA THR A 211 -50.58 10.37 2.64
C THR A 211 -50.29 11.79 2.12
N LEU A 212 -50.58 11.95 0.81
CA LEU A 212 -51.00 13.11 -0.03
C LEU A 212 -50.55 14.56 0.25
N ALA A 213 -49.95 15.20 -0.77
CA ALA A 213 -50.57 16.29 -1.56
C ALA A 213 -49.83 16.49 -2.90
N SER A 214 -50.58 16.83 -3.94
CA SER A 214 -50.21 16.93 -5.36
C SER A 214 -49.79 18.34 -5.78
N ASP A 215 -48.81 18.44 -6.69
CA ASP A 215 -48.72 19.53 -7.68
C ASP A 215 -48.13 19.00 -9.00
N PRO A 216 -48.74 19.26 -10.18
CA PRO A 216 -48.22 18.83 -11.47
C PRO A 216 -47.67 20.03 -12.27
N ALA A 217 -46.37 20.07 -12.53
CA ALA A 217 -45.73 20.56 -13.77
C ALA A 217 -44.26 20.93 -13.52
N SER A 218 -43.39 19.93 -13.58
CA SER A 218 -42.03 20.14 -14.07
C SER A 218 -41.70 18.97 -14.99
N SER A 219 -41.45 19.29 -16.25
CA SER A 219 -40.91 18.37 -17.25
C SER A 219 -39.64 17.72 -16.72
N PRO A 220 -39.50 16.38 -16.75
CA PRO A 220 -38.23 15.76 -16.39
C PRO A 220 -37.25 16.03 -17.53
N THR A 221 -36.37 17.01 -17.34
CA THR A 221 -35.10 17.07 -18.07
C THR A 221 -34.36 15.80 -17.69
N GLU A 222 -34.29 14.82 -18.59
CA GLU A 222 -33.49 13.61 -18.36
C GLU A 222 -32.05 14.05 -18.07
N PRO A 223 -31.50 13.77 -16.87
CA PRO A 223 -30.08 13.97 -16.66
C PRO A 223 -29.37 12.91 -17.50
N SER A 224 -28.73 13.35 -18.59
CA SER A 224 -27.68 12.61 -19.28
C SER A 224 -26.55 12.35 -18.27
N SER A 225 -26.72 11.34 -17.41
CA SER A 225 -25.76 11.01 -16.36
C SER A 225 -24.54 10.37 -17.00
N LYS A 226 -23.47 11.15 -17.16
CA LYS A 226 -22.18 10.60 -17.56
C LYS A 226 -21.81 9.45 -16.60
N PRO A 227 -21.27 8.33 -17.11
CA PRO A 227 -20.76 7.26 -16.25
C PRO A 227 -19.76 7.86 -15.26
N THR A 228 -19.90 7.48 -13.99
CA THR A 228 -19.08 8.00 -12.90
C THR A 228 -18.18 6.86 -12.42
N LEU A 229 -16.87 7.09 -12.43
CA LEU A 229 -15.88 6.14 -11.97
C LEU A 229 -16.00 5.93 -10.45
N ALA A 230 -15.92 4.68 -10.04
CA ALA A 230 -15.78 4.25 -8.66
C ALA A 230 -14.65 3.22 -8.56
N TYR A 231 -14.31 2.81 -7.34
CA TYR A 231 -13.36 1.74 -7.10
C TYR A 231 -13.97 0.70 -6.18
N THR A 232 -13.62 -0.56 -6.44
CA THR A 232 -13.71 -1.63 -5.45
C THR A 232 -12.31 -1.98 -4.98
N GLY A 233 -12.21 -2.52 -3.77
CA GLY A 233 -10.93 -2.87 -3.17
C GLY A 233 -10.98 -4.14 -2.33
N VAL A 234 -9.88 -4.88 -2.35
CA VAL A 234 -9.65 -6.03 -1.48
C VAL A 234 -8.32 -5.88 -0.76
N LEU A 235 -8.29 -6.37 0.48
CA LEU A 235 -7.08 -6.58 1.24
C LEU A 235 -6.72 -8.06 1.22
N VAL A 236 -5.45 -8.36 0.92
CA VAL A 236 -4.89 -9.71 0.90
C VAL A 236 -3.68 -9.77 1.81
N THR A 237 -3.61 -10.74 2.69
CA THR A 237 -2.45 -10.96 3.57
C THR A 237 -2.17 -12.44 3.75
N ASN A 238 -0.89 -12.82 3.85
CA ASN A 238 -0.49 -14.14 4.34
C ASN A 238 -0.37 -14.19 5.87
N SER A 239 -0.66 -13.09 6.57
CA SER A 239 -0.62 -12.97 8.04
C SER A 239 0.74 -13.25 8.70
N GLY A 240 1.80 -13.35 7.91
CA GLY A 240 3.14 -13.73 8.33
C GLY A 240 3.79 -14.64 7.29
N GLY A 241 5.12 -14.65 7.24
CA GLY A 241 5.89 -15.38 6.26
C GLY A 241 5.74 -16.89 6.39
N GLY A 242 5.73 -17.57 5.24
CA GLY A 242 5.56 -19.03 5.14
C GLY A 242 4.44 -19.45 4.20
N ARG A 243 4.02 -20.72 4.33
CA ARG A 243 2.86 -21.29 3.63
C ARG A 243 1.62 -21.21 4.52
N THR A 244 1.11 -19.99 4.69
CA THR A 244 -0.19 -19.75 5.31
C THR A 244 -1.23 -19.56 4.21
N PRO A 245 -2.48 -20.05 4.40
CA PRO A 245 -3.58 -19.66 3.53
C PRO A 245 -3.66 -18.13 3.49
N LEU A 246 -3.87 -17.58 2.30
CA LEU A 246 -4.12 -16.15 2.18
C LEU A 246 -5.45 -15.81 2.86
N THR A 247 -5.44 -14.72 3.61
CA THR A 247 -6.67 -14.08 4.06
C THR A 247 -7.00 -13.00 3.05
N VAL A 248 -8.15 -13.15 2.41
CA VAL A 248 -8.69 -12.19 1.44
C VAL A 248 -9.99 -11.64 2.01
N ARG A 249 -10.15 -10.32 1.98
CA ARG A 249 -11.43 -9.67 2.32
C ARG A 249 -11.66 -8.41 1.50
N PRO A 250 -12.92 -8.05 1.20
CA PRO A 250 -13.23 -6.73 0.71
C PRO A 250 -12.88 -5.65 1.76
N LEU A 251 -12.68 -4.43 1.28
CA LEU A 251 -12.62 -3.26 2.16
C LEU A 251 -13.95 -3.09 2.90
N ARG A 252 -13.87 -2.77 4.19
CA ARG A 252 -15.05 -2.42 4.99
C ARG A 252 -15.56 -1.02 4.63
N GLU A 253 -16.79 -0.70 5.00
CA GLU A 253 -17.38 0.61 4.71
C GLU A 253 -16.59 1.78 5.34
N ASP A 254 -16.08 1.60 6.57
CA ASP A 254 -15.18 2.55 7.23
C ASP A 254 -13.88 2.74 6.44
N GLU A 255 -13.29 1.65 5.94
CA GLU A 255 -12.06 1.68 5.14
C GLU A 255 -12.28 2.26 3.73
N CYS A 256 -13.48 2.13 3.16
CA CYS A 256 -13.85 2.82 1.92
C CYS A 256 -13.98 4.34 2.15
N ASN A 257 -14.47 4.76 3.32
CA ASN A 257 -14.58 6.18 3.68
C ASN A 257 -13.21 6.83 3.87
N CYS A 258 -12.41 6.27 4.78
CA CYS A 258 -11.00 6.64 4.96
C CYS A 258 -10.27 5.48 5.61
N GLY A 259 -9.50 4.72 4.83
CA GLY A 259 -8.78 3.53 5.29
C GLY A 259 -7.29 3.78 5.43
N GLY A 260 -6.63 2.97 6.24
CA GLY A 260 -5.18 3.03 6.44
C GLY A 260 -4.55 1.65 6.58
N LEU A 261 -3.35 1.50 6.03
CA LEU A 261 -2.58 0.25 6.04
C LEU A 261 -1.12 0.55 6.39
N SER A 262 -0.51 -0.36 7.16
CA SER A 262 0.91 -0.32 7.46
C SER A 262 1.48 -1.75 7.57
N ASN A 263 2.62 -1.92 8.21
CA ASN A 263 3.38 -3.16 8.32
C ASN A 263 2.88 -4.09 9.43
N GLY A 264 1.83 -3.71 10.16
CA GLY A 264 1.15 -4.64 11.04
C GLY A 264 0.38 -5.68 10.22
N VAL A 265 0.00 -6.78 10.85
CA VAL A 265 -0.84 -7.79 10.21
C VAL A 265 -2.30 -7.32 10.20
N ASP A 266 -2.90 -7.25 9.02
CA ASP A 266 -4.32 -6.92 8.88
C ASP A 266 -5.21 -7.86 9.71
N GLY A 267 -6.24 -7.30 10.36
CA GLY A 267 -7.12 -8.05 11.28
C GLY A 267 -6.49 -8.47 12.61
N HIS A 268 -5.21 -8.17 12.85
CA HIS A 268 -4.45 -8.56 14.05
C HIS A 268 -3.84 -7.35 14.78
N GLY A 269 -4.60 -6.25 14.90
CA GLY A 269 -4.23 -5.06 15.68
C GLY A 269 -3.33 -4.05 14.96
N ALA A 270 -3.13 -4.21 13.65
CA ALA A 270 -2.40 -3.26 12.81
C ALA A 270 -3.12 -1.91 12.66
N ASP A 271 -4.45 -1.95 12.66
CA ASP A 271 -5.35 -0.80 12.67
C ASP A 271 -5.15 0.09 13.92
N ALA A 272 -4.72 -0.52 15.03
CA ALA A 272 -4.43 0.19 16.28
C ALA A 272 -3.06 0.89 16.30
N TRP A 273 -2.28 0.84 15.22
CA TRP A 273 -0.97 1.47 15.18
C TRP A 273 -1.10 3.00 15.14
N PRO A 274 -0.37 3.76 15.98
CA PRO A 274 -0.57 5.21 16.07
C PRO A 274 -0.39 5.95 14.74
N LYS A 275 0.55 5.53 13.88
CA LYS A 275 0.71 6.18 12.57
C LYS A 275 -0.45 5.92 11.61
N VAL A 276 -1.13 4.77 11.73
CA VAL A 276 -2.32 4.46 10.94
C VAL A 276 -3.49 5.29 11.44
N ILE A 277 -3.76 5.28 12.75
CA ILE A 277 -4.82 6.07 13.37
C ILE A 277 -4.66 7.55 13.06
N ASN A 278 -3.47 8.11 13.32
CA ASN A 278 -3.20 9.52 13.09
C ASN A 278 -3.26 9.87 11.60
N GLY A 279 -2.78 8.99 10.73
CA GLY A 279 -2.82 9.17 9.29
C GLY A 279 -4.25 9.26 8.76
N VAL A 280 -5.08 8.27 9.11
CA VAL A 280 -6.51 8.25 8.76
C VAL A 280 -7.23 9.49 9.29
N TYR A 281 -6.99 9.83 10.56
CA TYR A 281 -7.58 11.01 11.20
C TYR A 281 -7.26 12.31 10.44
N HIS A 282 -5.97 12.57 10.18
CA HIS A 282 -5.56 13.81 9.52
C HIS A 282 -5.98 13.89 8.06
N VAL A 283 -5.95 12.77 7.32
CA VAL A 283 -6.46 12.75 5.95
C VAL A 283 -7.96 13.00 5.94
N GLN A 284 -8.72 12.34 6.82
CA GLN A 284 -10.17 12.57 6.90
C GLN A 284 -10.49 14.03 7.25
N GLU A 285 -9.81 14.59 8.26
CA GLU A 285 -9.96 16.00 8.64
C GLU A 285 -9.64 16.94 7.47
N ALA A 286 -8.57 16.68 6.74
CA ALA A 286 -8.19 17.47 5.56
C ALA A 286 -9.26 17.42 4.46
N LEU A 287 -9.79 16.23 4.15
CA LEU A 287 -10.83 16.06 3.14
C LEU A 287 -12.13 16.78 3.52
N GLU A 288 -12.56 16.66 4.79
CA GLU A 288 -13.75 17.35 5.31
C GLU A 288 -13.58 18.87 5.33
N ARG A 289 -12.40 19.35 5.73
CA ARG A 289 -12.11 20.79 5.85
C ARG A 289 -11.95 21.48 4.51
N MET A 290 -11.31 20.82 3.54
CA MET A 290 -11.04 21.40 2.22
C MET A 290 -12.25 21.35 1.30
N ASP A 291 -13.14 20.36 1.47
CA ASP A 291 -14.42 20.23 0.74
C ASP A 291 -14.26 20.38 -0.79
N VAL A 292 -13.18 19.77 -1.32
CA VAL A 292 -12.71 20.01 -2.69
C VAL A 292 -13.75 19.58 -3.72
N GLY A 293 -14.11 20.49 -4.63
CA GLY A 293 -15.09 20.22 -5.68
C GLY A 293 -16.53 20.08 -5.21
N HIS A 294 -16.85 20.37 -3.94
CA HIS A 294 -18.21 20.23 -3.43
C HIS A 294 -19.18 21.17 -4.15
N GLY A 295 -20.27 20.60 -4.66
CA GLY A 295 -21.29 21.32 -5.44
C GLY A 295 -20.81 21.87 -6.78
N LYS A 296 -19.57 21.57 -7.20
CA LYS A 296 -19.01 22.00 -8.49
C LYS A 296 -19.10 20.89 -9.53
N ALA A 297 -19.21 21.28 -10.79
CA ALA A 297 -19.17 20.34 -11.92
C ALA A 297 -17.76 19.79 -12.19
N ASP A 298 -16.73 20.54 -11.76
CA ASP A 298 -15.33 20.22 -11.96
C ASP A 298 -14.50 20.74 -10.76
N VAL A 299 -13.40 20.07 -10.44
CA VAL A 299 -12.38 20.53 -9.49
C VAL A 299 -11.38 21.36 -10.29
N ASP A 300 -11.11 22.58 -9.85
CA ASP A 300 -10.09 23.42 -10.47
C ASP A 300 -8.67 22.99 -10.05
N GLU A 301 -7.68 23.31 -10.89
CA GLU A 301 -6.30 22.86 -10.70
C GLU A 301 -5.67 23.40 -9.41
N GLU A 302 -6.09 24.59 -8.96
CA GLU A 302 -5.57 25.20 -7.74
C GLU A 302 -6.06 24.46 -6.48
N GLU A 303 -7.33 24.04 -6.44
CA GLU A 303 -7.86 23.19 -5.38
C GLU A 303 -7.22 21.80 -5.37
N GLU A 304 -7.00 21.20 -6.55
CA GLU A 304 -6.30 19.92 -6.66
C GLU A 304 -4.84 20.02 -6.16
N GLU A 305 -4.13 21.08 -6.53
CA GLU A 305 -2.76 21.32 -6.04
C GLU A 305 -2.73 21.51 -4.51
N LYS A 306 -3.65 22.30 -3.95
CA LYS A 306 -3.75 22.48 -2.49
C LYS A 306 -4.01 21.16 -1.78
N LEU A 307 -4.86 20.29 -2.35
CA LEU A 307 -5.12 18.97 -1.79
C LEU A 307 -3.86 18.10 -1.79
N VAL A 308 -3.11 18.09 -2.90
CA VAL A 308 -1.82 17.37 -2.95
C VAL A 308 -0.87 17.87 -1.88
N GLU A 309 -0.71 19.19 -1.73
CA GLU A 309 0.19 19.75 -0.72
C GLU A 309 -0.25 19.42 0.70
N GLU A 310 -1.55 19.45 0.99
CA GLU A 310 -2.07 19.06 2.31
C GLU A 310 -1.76 17.59 2.62
N LEU A 311 -1.99 16.69 1.66
CA LEU A 311 -1.66 15.26 1.80
C LEU A 311 -0.14 15.03 1.96
N MET A 312 0.68 15.77 1.20
CA MET A 312 2.15 15.71 1.33
C MET A 312 2.63 16.24 2.69
N ASN A 313 1.97 17.27 3.24
CA ASN A 313 2.27 17.81 4.57
C ASN A 313 1.94 16.79 5.67
N ILE A 314 0.82 16.09 5.57
CA ILE A 314 0.48 14.98 6.48
C ILE A 314 1.58 13.91 6.45
N LEU A 315 2.02 13.51 5.25
CA LEU A 315 3.10 12.52 5.08
C LEU A 315 4.49 13.01 5.55
N SER A 316 4.68 14.32 5.69
CA SER A 316 5.94 14.94 6.10
C SER A 316 5.94 15.42 7.55
N THR A 317 4.87 15.13 8.31
CA THR A 317 4.72 15.59 9.69
C THR A 317 5.60 14.75 10.62
N ASP A 318 6.61 15.38 11.21
CA ASP A 318 7.45 14.75 12.23
C ASP A 318 6.64 14.39 13.48
N PRO A 319 6.85 13.19 14.05
CA PRO A 319 6.23 12.84 15.31
C PRO A 319 6.78 13.71 16.44
N ALA A 320 5.96 14.00 17.44
CA ALA A 320 6.37 14.76 18.63
C ALA A 320 7.58 14.15 19.35
N ILE A 321 7.71 12.81 19.28
CA ILE A 321 8.88 12.06 19.76
C ILE A 321 9.43 11.26 18.57
N PRO A 322 10.63 11.59 18.07
CA PRO A 322 11.26 10.84 16.99
C PRO A 322 11.50 9.37 17.37
N PRO A 323 11.21 8.40 16.48
CA PRO A 323 11.49 7.00 16.73
C PRO A 323 13.00 6.76 16.76
N THR A 324 13.48 6.06 17.77
CA THR A 324 14.89 5.67 17.93
C THR A 324 15.13 4.18 17.78
N THR A 325 14.06 3.39 17.76
CA THR A 325 14.09 1.93 17.59
C THR A 325 13.19 1.52 16.42
N ARG A 326 13.40 0.30 15.91
CA ARG A 326 12.55 -0.25 14.84
C ARG A 326 11.10 -0.39 15.28
N HIS A 327 10.87 -0.93 16.47
CA HIS A 327 9.52 -1.01 17.03
C HIS A 327 8.82 0.35 17.12
N ALA A 328 9.56 1.43 17.40
CA ALA A 328 8.99 2.78 17.47
C ALA A 328 8.56 3.33 16.09
N LEU A 329 9.05 2.79 14.97
CA LEU A 329 8.66 3.24 13.63
C LEU A 329 7.16 3.06 13.34
N ARG A 330 6.45 2.22 14.10
CA ARG A 330 4.99 2.08 14.02
C ARG A 330 4.22 3.32 14.47
N THR A 331 4.89 4.31 15.09
CA THR A 331 4.26 5.51 15.62
C THR A 331 4.46 6.75 14.77
N ALA A 332 5.28 6.67 13.72
CA ALA A 332 5.70 7.81 12.91
C ALA A 332 5.27 7.63 11.44
N ILE A 333 4.62 8.65 10.87
CA ILE A 333 4.35 8.73 9.43
C ILE A 333 5.61 9.21 8.71
N HIS A 334 6.20 10.30 9.18
CA HIS A 334 7.50 10.75 8.68
C HIS A 334 8.62 10.27 9.59
N VAL A 335 9.67 9.73 9.00
CA VAL A 335 10.87 9.24 9.68
C VAL A 335 12.06 10.03 9.18
N SER A 336 12.51 10.98 9.99
CA SER A 336 13.79 11.66 9.80
C SER A 336 14.97 10.65 9.82
N PRO A 337 16.07 10.92 9.09
CA PRO A 337 17.16 9.97 8.93
C PRO A 337 17.73 9.49 10.27
N LEU A 338 17.69 8.18 10.51
CA LEU A 338 18.28 7.54 11.67
C LEU A 338 19.23 6.42 11.25
N ALA A 339 20.26 6.17 12.05
CA ALA A 339 21.15 5.03 11.86
C ALA A 339 20.46 3.77 12.40
N LEU A 340 20.12 2.83 11.51
CA LEU A 340 19.60 1.51 11.88
C LEU A 340 20.51 0.42 11.37
N GLU A 341 21.01 -0.42 12.27
CA GLU A 341 21.87 -1.57 11.94
C GLU A 341 21.14 -2.56 11.01
N PRO A 342 21.51 -2.70 9.73
CA PRO A 342 20.79 -3.53 8.77
C PRO A 342 20.86 -5.01 9.12
N LEU A 343 19.87 -5.76 8.61
CA LEU A 343 19.83 -7.22 8.75
C LEU A 343 20.97 -7.89 7.98
N SER A 344 21.47 -7.24 6.93
CA SER A 344 22.61 -7.66 6.13
C SER A 344 23.16 -6.45 5.38
N GLY A 345 24.49 -6.33 5.30
CA GLY A 345 25.18 -5.22 4.62
C GLY A 345 25.70 -4.13 5.58
N PRO A 346 26.32 -3.06 5.04
CA PRO A 346 26.87 -1.97 5.83
C PRO A 346 25.77 -1.08 6.40
N ALA A 347 25.95 -0.62 7.64
CA ALA A 347 25.04 0.34 8.27
C ALA A 347 24.92 1.62 7.44
N GLY A 348 23.70 2.14 7.35
CA GLY A 348 23.38 3.33 6.57
C GLY A 348 22.16 4.05 7.12
N PRO A 349 21.94 5.30 6.69
CA PRO A 349 20.78 6.07 7.11
C PRO A 349 19.50 5.40 6.59
N TYR A 350 18.54 5.26 7.47
CA TYR A 350 17.17 4.82 7.20
C TYR A 350 16.22 6.00 7.44
N GLY A 351 15.20 6.15 6.62
CA GLY A 351 14.16 7.15 6.82
C GLY A 351 13.11 7.13 5.73
N THR A 352 12.20 8.10 5.77
CA THR A 352 11.21 8.30 4.70
C THR A 352 11.91 8.80 3.45
N ARG A 353 11.99 7.96 2.42
CA ARG A 353 12.64 8.30 1.15
C ARG A 353 11.70 9.05 0.22
N LEU A 354 10.48 8.55 0.11
CA LEU A 354 9.49 9.00 -0.87
C LEU A 354 8.15 9.22 -0.20
N SER A 355 7.41 10.19 -0.72
CA SER A 355 5.98 10.34 -0.52
C SER A 355 5.29 10.34 -1.88
N THR A 356 4.18 9.62 -1.98
CA THR A 356 3.39 9.51 -3.20
C THR A 356 1.95 9.89 -2.92
N VAL A 357 1.35 10.71 -3.78
CA VAL A 357 -0.08 11.02 -3.80
C VAL A 357 -0.64 10.59 -5.15
N VAL A 358 -1.76 9.86 -5.12
CA VAL A 358 -2.51 9.47 -6.31
C VAL A 358 -3.96 9.92 -6.14
N LEU A 359 -4.40 10.79 -7.05
CA LEU A 359 -5.78 11.24 -7.14
C LEU A 359 -6.38 10.70 -8.43
N VAL A 360 -7.51 10.01 -8.34
CA VAL A 360 -8.30 9.59 -9.50
C VAL A 360 -9.66 10.25 -9.40
N ARG A 361 -9.96 11.11 -10.37
CA ARG A 361 -11.23 11.83 -10.44
C ARG A 361 -12.35 10.91 -10.90
N ARG A 362 -13.57 11.29 -10.55
CA ARG A 362 -14.79 10.55 -10.95
C ARG A 362 -14.99 10.49 -12.48
N ASP A 363 -14.37 11.37 -13.25
CA ASP A 363 -14.38 11.35 -14.71
C ASP A 363 -13.26 10.49 -15.33
N GLY A 364 -12.33 9.98 -14.53
CA GLY A 364 -11.21 9.16 -14.97
C GLY A 364 -9.88 9.88 -15.12
N ARG A 365 -9.79 11.20 -14.91
CA ARG A 365 -8.50 11.90 -14.83
C ARG A 365 -7.69 11.44 -13.63
N VAL A 366 -6.41 11.15 -13.84
CA VAL A 366 -5.45 10.73 -12.81
C VAL A 366 -4.39 11.80 -12.64
N LEU A 367 -4.08 12.12 -11.39
CA LEU A 367 -2.88 12.83 -10.96
C LEU A 367 -2.05 11.89 -10.08
N PHE A 368 -0.81 11.62 -10.48
CA PHE A 368 0.18 10.94 -9.66
C PHE A 368 1.33 11.90 -9.37
N VAL A 369 1.67 12.07 -8.09
CA VAL A 369 2.78 12.92 -7.64
C VAL A 369 3.69 12.10 -6.74
N GLU A 370 4.99 12.07 -7.03
CA GLU A 370 6.01 11.46 -6.19
C GLU A 370 7.08 12.50 -5.82
N ARG A 371 7.37 12.61 -4.52
CA ARG A 371 8.32 13.57 -3.95
C ARG A 371 9.41 12.83 -3.18
N ASP A 372 10.67 13.13 -3.47
CA ASP A 372 11.79 12.73 -2.61
C ASP A 372 11.76 13.52 -1.30
N ILE A 373 11.88 12.83 -0.17
CA ILE A 373 11.89 13.43 1.16
C ILE A 373 13.32 13.44 1.72
N TRP A 374 13.94 12.27 1.82
CA TRP A 374 15.36 12.12 2.17
C TRP A 374 16.09 11.28 1.14
N MET A 375 17.25 11.75 0.72
CA MET A 375 18.08 11.10 -0.30
C MET A 375 19.56 11.24 0.04
N LEU A 376 20.41 10.48 -0.66
CA LEU A 376 21.85 10.67 -0.65
C LEU A 376 22.22 11.51 -1.88
N ASP A 377 23.02 12.57 -1.68
CA ASP A 377 23.63 13.29 -2.79
C ASP A 377 24.78 12.47 -3.43
N GLU A 378 25.40 13.01 -4.47
CA GLU A 378 26.51 12.38 -5.19
C GLU A 378 27.73 12.05 -4.29
N THR A 379 27.84 12.72 -3.14
CA THR A 379 28.90 12.49 -2.15
C THR A 379 28.53 11.45 -1.09
N GLY A 380 27.30 10.93 -1.14
CA GLY A 380 26.75 10.02 -0.14
C GLY A 380 26.25 10.73 1.13
N LYS A 381 26.13 12.06 1.11
CA LYS A 381 25.61 12.83 2.25
C LYS A 381 24.09 12.86 2.20
N VAL A 382 23.47 12.74 3.38
CA VAL A 382 22.02 12.85 3.53
C VAL A 382 21.57 14.29 3.27
N VAL A 383 20.66 14.45 2.32
CA VAL A 383 20.04 15.73 1.96
C VAL A 383 18.52 15.59 1.95
N LYS A 384 17.83 16.71 2.20
CA LYS A 384 16.37 16.78 2.11
C LYS A 384 15.99 17.09 0.67
N GLY A 385 15.06 16.31 0.11
CA GLY A 385 14.41 16.65 -1.14
C GLY A 385 13.39 17.77 -0.95
N GLY A 386 12.48 17.93 -1.90
CA GLY A 386 11.44 18.94 -1.84
C GLY A 386 10.64 19.04 -3.11
N LYS A 387 9.77 20.06 -3.16
CA LYS A 387 8.84 20.28 -4.27
C LYS A 387 9.53 20.41 -5.63
N GLU A 388 10.73 20.99 -5.69
CA GLU A 388 11.49 21.17 -6.93
C GLU A 388 11.89 19.86 -7.63
N GLY A 389 12.01 18.75 -6.87
CA GLY A 389 12.34 17.43 -7.39
C GLY A 389 11.13 16.53 -7.65
N GLU A 390 9.92 17.08 -7.53
CA GLU A 390 8.70 16.30 -7.73
C GLU A 390 8.57 15.77 -9.14
N ARG A 391 8.02 14.56 -9.21
CA ARG A 391 7.66 13.93 -10.45
C ARG A 391 6.14 13.85 -10.50
N VAL A 392 5.57 14.44 -11.55
CA VAL A 392 4.14 14.62 -11.71
C VAL A 392 3.70 13.99 -13.02
N TRP A 393 2.69 13.12 -12.96
CA TRP A 393 2.06 12.52 -14.13
C TRP A 393 0.58 12.78 -14.14
N ARG A 394 0.08 13.11 -15.33
CA ARG A 394 -1.35 13.27 -15.61
C ARG A 394 -1.72 12.36 -16.77
N PHE A 395 -2.76 11.57 -16.59
CA PHE A 395 -3.29 10.70 -17.64
C PHE A 395 -4.76 10.39 -17.36
N HIS A 396 -5.41 9.66 -18.27
CA HIS A 396 -6.79 9.24 -18.12
C HIS A 396 -6.86 7.73 -17.95
N VAL A 397 -7.79 7.25 -17.12
CA VAL A 397 -8.13 5.83 -17.03
C VAL A 397 -8.87 5.42 -18.30
N ASP A 398 -8.36 4.42 -19.00
CA ASP A 398 -8.99 3.82 -20.17
C ASP A 398 -10.01 2.76 -19.72
N ALA A 399 -11.09 3.20 -19.06
CA ALA A 399 -12.12 2.31 -18.49
C ALA A 399 -12.99 1.60 -19.55
N SER A 400 -12.73 1.82 -20.85
CA SER A 400 -13.37 1.06 -21.93
C SER A 400 -12.78 -0.36 -22.00
N ALA A 401 -13.32 -1.27 -21.20
CA ALA A 401 -13.20 -2.71 -21.36
C ALA A 401 -14.56 -3.35 -21.05
#